data_AF-A0A662VJ72-F1
#
_entry.id   AF-A0A662VJ72-F1
#
_cell.length_a   1.000
_cell.length_b   1.000
_cell.length_c   1.000
_cell.angle_alpha   90.00
_cell.angle_beta   90.00
_cell.angle_gamma   90.00
#
_symmetry.space_group_name_H-M   'P 1'
#
loop_
_entity.id
_entity.type
_entity.pdbx_description
1 polymer ?
#
loop_
_entity_poly.entity_id
_entity_poly.type
_entity_poly.pdbx_seq_one_letter_code
_entity_poly.pdbx_strand_id
1 'polypeptide(L)' 'EEGRLIEDADLLIAATAISKNLVLWTENRKHFERLTNYGLKLL' A
#
# COMPACT_ATOMS: atom_id res chain seq x y z
N GLU A 1 -13.01 11.80 -11.78
CA GLU A 1 -12.15 11.03 -10.87
C GLU A 1 -10.71 11.20 -11.31
N GLU A 2 -9.80 11.52 -10.41
CA GLU A 2 -8.38 11.71 -10.74
C GLU A 2 -7.61 10.43 -10.38
N GLY A 3 -7.16 9.69 -11.39
CA GLY A 3 -6.25 8.57 -11.20
C GLY A 3 -4.89 9.08 -10.71
N ARG A 4 -4.37 8.51 -9.63
CA ARG A 4 -3.01 8.80 -9.17
C ARG A 4 -2.07 7.70 -9.65
N LEU A 5 -0.95 8.09 -10.24
CA LEU A 5 0.12 7.16 -10.60
C LEU A 5 0.62 6.42 -9.36
N ILE A 6 0.64 5.10 -9.46
CA ILE A 6 1.20 4.18 -8.50
C ILE A 6 2.04 3.17 -9.29
N GLU A 7 3.17 2.78 -8.73
CA GLU A 7 3.99 1.74 -9.32
C GLU A 7 3.28 0.39 -9.22
N ASP A 8 3.33 -0.41 -10.28
CA ASP A 8 2.64 -1.70 -10.33
C ASP A 8 3.04 -2.62 -9.15
N ALA A 9 4.32 -2.54 -8.75
CA ALA A 9 4.84 -3.28 -7.59
C ALA A 9 4.21 -2.82 -6.27
N ASP A 10 4.12 -1.52 -6.03
CA ASP A 10 3.49 -0.96 -4.82
C ASP A 10 2.02 -1.38 -4.72
N LEU A 11 1.33 -1.38 -5.86
CA LEU A 11 -0.06 -1.82 -5.93
C LEU A 11 -0.21 -3.30 -5.56
N LEU A 12 0.64 -4.17 -6.12
CA LEU A 12 0.59 -5.61 -5.85
C LEU A 12 0.94 -5.94 -4.39
N ILE A 13 1.98 -5.30 -3.85
CA ILE A 13 2.40 -5.47 -2.44
C ILE A 13 1.28 -5.05 -1.50
N ALA A 14 0.71 -3.86 -1.71
CA ALA A 14 -0.35 -3.33 -0.86
C ALA A 14 -1.62 -4.17 -0.95
N ALA A 15 -2.06 -4.54 -2.16
CA ALA A 15 -3.24 -5.39 -2.35
C ALA A 15 -3.07 -6.75 -1.66
N THR A 16 -1.87 -7.34 -1.74
CA THR A 16 -1.56 -8.61 -1.07
C THR A 16 -1.63 -8.46 0.45
N ALA A 17 -1.01 -7.42 1.01
CA ALA A 17 -1.03 -7.16 2.45
C ALA A 17 -2.46 -6.93 2.98
N ILE A 18 -3.26 -6.14 2.25
CA ILE A 18 -4.67 -5.89 2.59
C ILE A 18 -5.49 -7.20 2.52
N SER A 19 -5.40 -7.94 1.42
CA SER A 19 -6.15 -9.18 1.21
C SER A 19 -5.86 -10.24 2.27
N LYS A 20 -4.62 -10.29 2.76
CA LYS A 20 -4.17 -11.24 3.78
C LYS A 20 -4.21 -10.68 5.20
N ASN A 21 -4.67 -9.44 5.39
CA ASN A 21 -4.69 -8.74 6.68
C ASN A 21 -3.32 -8.71 7.38
N LEU A 22 -2.26 -8.50 6.59
CA LEU A 22 -0.88 -8.39 7.06
C LEU A 22 -0.50 -6.94 7.36
N VAL A 23 0.53 -6.77 8.19
CA VAL A 23 1.18 -5.47 8.39
C VAL A 23 2.40 -5.41 7.47
N LEU A 24 2.48 -4.36 6.64
CA LEU A 24 3.63 -4.13 5.76
C LEU A 24 4.72 -3.39 6.53
N TRP A 25 5.87 -4.03 6.67
CA TRP A 25 7.10 -3.41 7.16
C TRP A 25 7.95 -2.96 5.97
N THR A 26 8.33 -1.69 5.92
CA THR A 26 9.09 -1.10 4.82
C THR A 26 9.79 0.19 5.24
N GLU A 27 10.97 0.46 4.67
CA GLU A 27 11.65 1.76 4.82
C GLU A 27 11.09 2.82 3.84
N ASN A 28 10.37 2.41 2.79
CA ASN A 28 9.79 3.29 1.78
C ASN A 28 8.37 3.77 2.15
N ARG A 29 8.17 4.23 3.40
CA ARG A 29 6.84 4.56 3.94
C ARG A 29 6.02 5.50 3.05
N LYS A 30 6.66 6.52 2.45
CA LYS A 30 6.01 7.52 1.58
C LYS A 30 5.22 6.94 0.41
N HIS A 31 5.68 5.81 -0.16
CA HIS A 31 5.00 5.15 -1.28
C HIS A 31 3.66 4.53 -0.85
N PHE A 32 3.62 4.00 0.38
CA PHE A 32 2.53 3.20 0.91
C PHE A 32 1.61 3.97 1.86
N GLU A 33 2.02 5.12 2.38
CA GLU A 33 1.22 5.96 3.28
C GLU A 33 -0.16 6.29 2.70
N ARG A 34 -0.24 6.65 1.42
CA ARG A 34 -1.53 6.92 0.74
C ARG A 34 -2.46 5.71 0.66
N LEU A 35 -1.90 4.49 0.78
CA LEU A 35 -2.65 3.24 0.68
C LEU A 35 -3.29 2.83 2.02
N THR A 36 -2.89 3.47 3.12
CA THR A 36 -3.52 3.28 4.43
C THR A 36 -5.00 3.66 4.43
N ASN A 37 -5.39 4.64 3.61
CA ASN A 37 -6.79 5.02 3.38
C ASN A 37 -7.65 3.88 2.79
N TYR A 38 -7.02 2.88 2.16
CA TYR A 38 -7.68 1.71 1.59
C TYR A 38 -7.53 0.45 2.47
N GLY A 39 -7.03 0.60 3.70
CA GLY A 39 -6.92 -0.50 4.67
C GLY A 39 -5.52 -1.11 4.80
N LEU A 40 -4.50 -0.56 4.15
CA LEU A 40 -3.12 -1.00 4.36
C LEU A 40 -2.66 -0.65 5.78
N LYS A 41 -2.04 -1.61 6.47
CA LYS A 41 -1.42 -1.41 7.79
C LYS A 41 0.09 -1.33 7.62
N LEU A 42 0.71 -0.30 8.21
CA LEU A 42 2.16 -0.09 8.19
C LEU A 42 2.74 -0.25 9.60
N LEU A 43 3.95 -0.82 9.68
CA LEU A 43 4.76 -0.88 10.91
C LEU A 43 5.88 0.17 10.83
#